data_AF-A0A0W8JC79-F1
#
_entry.id   AF-A0A0W8JC79-F1
#
_cell.length_a   1.000
_cell.length_b   1.000
_cell.length_c   1.000
_cell.angle_alpha   90.00
_cell.angle_beta   90.00
_cell.angle_gamma   90.00
#
_symmetry.space_group_name_H-M   'P 1'
#
loop_
_entity.id
_entity.type
_entity.pdbx_description
1 polymer ?
#
loop_
_entity_poly.entity_id
_entity_poly.type
_entity_poly.pdbx_seq_one_letter_code
_entity_poly.pdbx_strand_id
1 'polypeptide(L)'
;MDLPERATIIEAADKGDWKTYTLQMGGVFCERKAQIFKPYYELSIDKDTGAVKSSQYCDNELVRVLKGVITAGRELITRVFAWRIESELAPSFHLEFCE
;
A
#
# COMPACT_ATOMS: atom_id res chain seq x y z
N MET A 1 4.91 -1.65 14.24
CA MET A 1 3.58 -1.01 14.24
C MET A 1 2.68 -1.88 15.08
N ASP A 2 2.21 -1.42 16.23
CA ASP A 2 1.40 -2.24 17.12
C ASP A 2 -0.09 -2.08 16.73
N LEU A 3 -0.66 -3.15 16.16
CA LEU A 3 -2.06 -3.27 15.80
C LEU A 3 -2.60 -4.52 16.53
N PRO A 4 -2.79 -4.46 17.85
CA PRO A 4 -3.06 -5.64 18.66
C PRO A 4 -4.33 -6.39 18.22
N GLU A 5 -5.35 -5.66 17.75
CA GLU A 5 -6.59 -6.23 17.20
C GLU A 5 -6.40 -7.01 15.89
N ARG A 6 -5.25 -6.89 15.23
CA ARG A 6 -4.95 -7.49 13.92
C ARG A 6 -3.68 -8.35 13.96
N ALA A 7 -3.15 -8.60 15.16
CA ALA A 7 -1.92 -9.37 15.38
C ALA A 7 -2.03 -10.79 14.78
N THR A 8 -3.20 -11.41 14.85
CA THR A 8 -3.43 -12.76 14.29
C THR A 8 -3.30 -12.80 12.77
N ILE A 9 -3.66 -11.72 12.07
CA ILE A 9 -3.57 -11.62 10.61
C ILE A 9 -2.11 -11.52 10.21
N ILE A 10 -1.36 -10.69 10.93
CA ILE A 10 0.08 -10.50 10.73
C ILE A 10 0.80 -11.82 11.00
N GLU A 11 0.51 -12.47 12.12
CA GLU A 11 1.10 -13.76 12.49
C GLU A 11 0.76 -14.87 11.48
N ALA A 12 -0.49 -14.94 11.00
CA ALA A 12 -0.88 -15.89 9.96
C ALA A 12 -0.13 -15.63 8.65
N ALA A 13 0.09 -14.36 8.28
CA ALA A 13 0.89 -14.00 7.11
C ALA A 13 2.37 -14.39 7.29
N ASP A 14 2.96 -14.07 8.44
CA ASP A 14 4.37 -14.38 8.75
C ASP A 14 4.65 -15.89 8.78
N LYS A 15 3.66 -16.69 9.17
CA LYS A 15 3.72 -18.16 9.19
C LYS A 15 3.31 -18.81 7.86
N GLY A 16 2.83 -18.04 6.87
CA GLY A 16 2.31 -18.57 5.62
C GLY A 16 1.01 -19.38 5.74
N ASP A 17 0.22 -19.17 6.80
CA ASP A 17 -1.11 -19.79 6.96
C ASP A 17 -2.14 -19.03 6.11
N TRP A 18 -2.12 -19.32 4.81
CA TRP A 18 -2.99 -18.69 3.82
C TRP A 18 -4.48 -18.89 4.10
N LYS A 19 -4.86 -20.00 4.72
CA LYS A 19 -6.26 -20.30 5.05
C LYS A 19 -6.76 -19.32 6.10
N THR A 20 -6.04 -19.20 7.22
CA THR A 20 -6.41 -18.29 8.31
C THR A 20 -6.30 -16.84 7.86
N TYR A 21 -5.21 -16.49 7.16
CA TYR A 21 -5.01 -15.14 6.62
C TYR A 21 -6.16 -14.72 5.70
N THR A 22 -6.51 -15.55 4.72
CA THR A 22 -7.58 -15.23 3.76
C THR A 22 -8.93 -15.08 4.46
N LEU A 23 -9.24 -15.98 5.41
CA LEU A 23 -10.47 -15.91 6.18
C LEU A 23 -10.55 -14.60 6.97
N GLN A 24 -9.49 -14.26 7.71
CA GLN A 24 -9.46 -13.05 8.52
C GLN A 24 -9.48 -11.77 7.67
N MET A 25 -8.91 -11.80 6.47
CA MET A 25 -8.96 -10.67 5.53
C MET A 25 -10.35 -10.40 4.94
N GLY A 26 -11.33 -11.28 5.19
CA GLY A 26 -12.71 -11.17 4.72
C GLY A 26 -13.17 -12.34 3.84
N GLY A 27 -12.30 -13.34 3.60
CA GLY A 27 -12.58 -14.49 2.74
C GLY A 27 -12.39 -14.20 1.25
N VAL A 28 -12.60 -15.22 0.42
CA VAL A 28 -12.34 -15.17 -1.04
C VAL A 28 -13.25 -14.17 -1.76
N PHE A 29 -14.46 -13.93 -1.25
CA PHE A 29 -15.48 -13.09 -1.87
C PHE A 29 -15.64 -11.71 -1.24
N CYS A 30 -14.72 -11.30 -0.35
CA CYS A 30 -14.78 -9.95 0.18
C CYS A 30 -14.53 -8.91 -0.92
N GLU A 31 -15.31 -7.83 -0.89
CA GLU A 31 -15.02 -6.67 -1.71
C GLU A 31 -13.68 -6.06 -1.28
N ARG A 32 -12.87 -5.60 -2.24
CA ARG A 32 -11.57 -4.97 -1.96
C ARG A 32 -11.67 -3.77 -0.99
N LYS A 33 -12.79 -3.05 -0.99
CA LYS A 33 -13.05 -1.94 -0.05
C LYS A 33 -13.43 -2.40 1.37
N ALA A 34 -13.90 -3.63 1.51
CA ALA A 34 -14.30 -4.24 2.77
C ALA A 34 -13.15 -4.99 3.47
N GLN A 35 -12.05 -5.27 2.76
CA GLN A 35 -10.87 -5.91 3.34
C GLN A 35 -10.29 -5.12 4.51
N ILE A 36 -9.71 -5.88 5.47
CA ILE A 36 -9.10 -5.35 6.69
C ILE A 36 -7.90 -4.46 6.34
N PHE A 37 -6.98 -5.00 5.54
CA PHE A 37 -5.93 -4.23 4.87
C PHE A 37 -6.35 -4.03 3.42
N LYS A 38 -6.46 -2.78 2.98
CA LYS A 38 -6.90 -2.47 1.62
C LYS A 38 -6.07 -1.38 0.99
N PRO A 39 -6.00 -1.32 -0.35
CA PRO A 39 -5.30 -0.25 -1.03
C PRO A 39 -5.80 1.13 -0.63
N TYR A 40 -4.87 2.03 -0.33
CA TYR A 40 -5.14 3.44 -0.09
C TYR A 40 -4.93 4.23 -1.37
N TYR A 41 -6.01 4.84 -1.86
CA TYR A 41 -6.04 5.63 -3.08
C TYR A 41 -6.36 7.09 -2.76
N GLU A 42 -5.60 8.01 -3.37
CA GLU A 42 -5.87 9.46 -3.32
C GLU A 42 -6.20 9.98 -4.72
N LEU A 43 -6.85 11.15 -4.78
CA LEU A 43 -7.07 11.84 -6.05
C LEU A 43 -5.73 12.27 -6.67
N SER A 44 -5.61 12.09 -7.98
CA SER A 44 -4.45 12.54 -8.73
C SER A 44 -4.55 14.03 -8.96
N ILE A 45 -3.60 14.80 -8.41
CA ILE A 45 -3.56 16.25 -8.56
C ILE A 45 -2.47 16.61 -9.57
N ASP A 46 -2.83 17.47 -10.52
CA ASP A 46 -1.87 18.12 -11.39
C ASP A 46 -1.05 19.15 -10.59
N LYS A 47 0.28 19.03 -10.61
CA LYS A 47 1.14 19.82 -9.72
C LYS A 47 1.28 21.28 -10.17
N ASP A 48 1.05 21.57 -11.44
CA ASP A 48 1.21 22.91 -11.99
C ASP A 48 -0.08 23.71 -11.86
N THR A 49 -1.22 23.06 -12.08
CA THR A 49 -2.55 23.71 -12.05
C THR A 49 -3.32 23.52 -10.75
N GLY A 50 -2.96 22.51 -9.94
CA GLY A 50 -3.70 22.12 -8.74
C GLY A 50 -5.04 21.43 -9.02
N ALA A 51 -5.39 21.18 -10.29
CA ALA A 51 -6.64 20.54 -10.67
C ALA A 51 -6.59 19.02 -10.44
N VAL A 52 -7.74 18.41 -10.13
CA VAL A 52 -7.89 16.96 -10.09
C VAL A 52 -7.88 16.43 -11.53
N LYS A 53 -7.03 15.45 -11.82
CA LYS A 53 -6.95 14.86 -13.16
C LYS A 53 -8.19 14.01 -13.44
N SER A 54 -8.78 14.20 -14.62
CA SER A 54 -9.80 13.31 -15.18
C SER A 54 -9.17 12.19 -15.99
N SER A 55 -9.93 11.11 -16.18
CA SER A 55 -9.59 9.99 -17.04
C SER A 55 -9.55 10.43 -18.49
N GLN A 56 -8.62 9.89 -19.28
CA GLN A 56 -8.56 10.15 -20.72
C GLN A 56 -9.82 9.67 -21.46
N TYR A 57 -10.56 8.72 -20.88
CA TYR A 57 -11.71 8.08 -21.51
C TYR A 57 -13.05 8.66 -21.07
N CYS A 58 -13.09 9.39 -19.96
CA CYS A 58 -14.31 9.92 -19.38
C CYS A 58 -14.01 11.16 -18.53
N ASP A 59 -14.47 12.33 -18.97
CA ASP A 59 -14.22 13.60 -18.29
C ASP A 59 -14.84 13.65 -16.88
N ASN A 60 -15.87 12.84 -16.62
CA ASN A 60 -16.53 12.76 -15.32
C ASN A 60 -15.84 11.77 -14.35
N GLU A 61 -14.85 11.00 -14.83
CA GLU A 61 -14.13 10.03 -14.00
C GLU A 61 -12.84 10.67 -13.48
N LEU A 62 -12.76 10.89 -12.16
CA LEU A 62 -11.55 11.41 -11.53
C LEU A 62 -10.53 10.31 -11.31
N VAL A 63 -9.28 10.58 -11.70
CA VAL A 63 -8.17 9.63 -11.57
C VAL A 63 -7.76 9.51 -10.10
N ARG A 64 -7.56 8.27 -9.66
CA ARG A 64 -7.03 7.95 -8.33
C ARG A 64 -5.70 7.23 -8.43
N VAL A 65 -4.76 7.58 -7.56
CA VAL A 65 -3.41 7.00 -7.51
C VAL A 65 -3.26 6.15 -6.26
N LEU A 66 -2.68 4.97 -6.41
CA LEU A 66 -2.33 4.09 -5.29
C LEU A 66 -1.16 4.71 -4.51
N LYS A 67 -1.40 5.06 -3.24
CA LYS A 67 -0.41 5.67 -2.35
C LYS A 67 0.16 4.69 -1.33
N GLY A 68 -0.63 3.68 -0.97
CA GLY A 68 -0.19 2.61 -0.10
C GLY A 68 -1.33 1.74 0.38
N VAL A 69 -1.41 1.52 1.68
CA VAL A 69 -2.39 0.64 2.32
C VAL A 69 -3.09 1.39 3.44
N ILE A 70 -4.38 1.12 3.65
CA ILE A 70 -5.14 1.65 4.78
C ILE A 70 -5.69 0.49 5.62
N THR A 71 -5.58 0.61 6.94
CA THR A 71 -6.03 -0.39 7.92
C THR A 71 -6.43 0.34 9.20
N ALA A 72 -7.56 -0.02 9.82
CA ALA A 72 -8.06 0.63 11.03
C ALA A 72 -8.14 2.18 10.95
N GLY A 73 -8.47 2.73 9.79
CA GLY A 73 -8.50 4.19 9.56
C GLY A 73 -7.11 4.86 9.50
N ARG A 74 -6.02 4.08 9.56
CA ARG A 74 -4.65 4.56 9.45
C ARG A 74 -4.10 4.28 8.06
N GLU A 75 -3.57 5.33 7.45
CA GLU A 75 -2.93 5.29 6.14
C GLU A 75 -1.44 5.00 6.29
N LEU A 76 -0.96 4.06 5.50
CA LEU A 76 0.44 3.65 5.43
C LEU A 76 0.91 3.94 4.01
N ILE A 77 1.65 5.03 3.85
CA ILE A 77 2.21 5.42 2.55
C ILE A 77 3.41 4.54 2.26
N THR A 78 3.27 3.62 1.32
CA THR A 78 4.33 2.68 0.93
C THR A 78 5.04 3.10 -0.34
N ARG A 79 4.49 4.06 -1.10
CA ARG A 79 5.07 4.60 -2.33
C ARG A 79 5.52 6.05 -2.13
N VAL A 80 6.69 6.19 -1.54
CA VAL A 80 7.34 7.50 -1.35
C VAL A 80 8.34 7.71 -2.49
N PHE A 81 8.00 8.55 -3.45
CA PHE A 81 8.95 9.05 -4.45
C PHE A 81 9.70 10.23 -3.85
N ALA A 82 10.69 9.93 -3.00
CA ALA A 82 11.58 10.92 -2.41
C ALA A 82 12.99 10.73 -2.97
N TRP A 83 13.63 11.84 -3.32
CA TRP A 83 15.07 11.86 -3.53
C TRP A 83 15.75 11.66 -2.18
N ARG A 84 16.71 10.73 -2.11
CA ARG A 84 17.58 10.57 -0.95
C ARG A 84 18.99 10.96 -1.36
N ILE A 85 19.60 11.85 -0.58
CA ILE A 85 21.02 12.16 -0.71
C ILE A 85 21.74 11.15 0.20
N GLU A 86 22.48 10.22 -0.39
CA GLU A 86 23.31 9.26 0.32
C GLU A 86 24.78 9.64 0.15
N SER A 87 25.56 9.55 1.23
CA SER A 87 27.02 9.77 1.19
C SER A 87 27.71 8.43 0.96
N GLU A 88 28.61 8.36 -0.02
CA GLU A 88 29.36 7.14 -0.42
C GLU A 88 30.40 6.65 0.62
N LEU A 89 30.43 7.21 1.84
CA LEU A 89 31.44 6.89 2.84
C LEU A 89 31.27 5.52 3.55
N ALA A 90 30.29 4.71 3.15
CA ALA A 90 30.15 3.34 3.65
C ALA A 90 30.57 2.33 2.57
N PRO A 91 31.38 1.30 2.90
CA PRO A 91 31.66 0.22 1.98
C PRO A 91 30.34 -0.45 1.59
N SER A 92 30.08 -0.53 0.29
CA SER A 92 28.89 -1.17 -0.26
C SER A 92 28.84 -2.62 0.22
N PHE A 93 27.89 -2.96 1.09
CA PHE A 93 27.54 -4.35 1.32
C PHE A 93 26.89 -4.86 0.02
N HIS A 94 27.60 -5.75 -0.68
CA HIS A 94 27.05 -6.54 -1.77
C HIS A 94 25.82 -7.28 -1.25
N LEU A 95 24.63 -6.81 -1.62
CA LEU A 95 23.41 -7.60 -1.54
C LEU A 95 23.45 -8.55 -2.73
N GLU A 96 23.92 -9.77 -2.49
CA GLU A 96 23.74 -10.87 -3.42
C GLU A 96 22.24 -11.12 -3.57
N PHE A 97 21.72 -10.95 -4.78
CA PHE A 97 20.42 -11.47 -5.14
C PHE A 97 20.55 -13.00 -5.21
N CYS A 98 19.80 -13.73 -4.38
CA CYS A 98 19.64 -15.17 -4.58
C CYS A 98 18.99 -15.43 -5.96
N GLU A 99 19.60 -16.33 -6.74
CA GLU A 99 18.99 -16.98 -7.90
C GLU A 99 17.76 -17.81 -7.53
#